data_AF-A0A7C5C302-F1
#
_entry.id   AF-A0A7C5C302-F1
#
_cell.length_a   1.000
_cell.length_b   1.000
_cell.length_c   1.000
_cell.angle_alpha   90.00
_cell.angle_beta   90.00
_cell.angle_gamma   90.00
#
_symmetry.space_group_name_H-M   'P 1'
#
loop_
_entity.id
_entity.type
_entity.pdbx_description
1 polymer ?
#
loop_
_entity_poly.entity_id
_entity_poly.type
_entity_poly.pdbx_seq_one_letter_code
_entity_poly.pdbx_strand_id
1 'polypeptide(L)'
;MIVKRNNENSNLDSFLGKLRPSFLRPGPTASAAAAFLISLFFITNGPLSDPKLAGELREFEVGRVSDRDVVAERSISYVDEEATQLRREAEERLVPAVFRFSDTASRDSIAFYRRFASLARSLFTKNSSAEAFKLAMQAEFPGLFSKDTLDALFRSPSRLKFLDYGESVLKITLDGGVFSLPKSGLDVYNPDTVELVRKNEGRIERERIPYSKVVTLQSVRDRLGEVSKGG
;
A
#
# COMPACT_ATOMS: atom_id res chain seq x y z
N MET A 1 -66.70 3.76 -3.02
CA MET A 1 -66.50 3.26 -4.40
C MET A 1 -65.17 3.80 -4.91
N ILE A 2 -64.09 3.02 -4.79
CA ILE A 2 -62.75 3.38 -5.28
C ILE A 2 -62.25 2.18 -6.08
N VAL A 3 -62.14 2.37 -7.39
CA VAL A 3 -61.70 1.38 -8.37
C VAL A 3 -60.18 1.28 -8.30
N LYS A 4 -59.67 0.11 -7.91
CA LYS A 4 -58.24 -0.23 -7.89
C LYS A 4 -57.85 -0.61 -9.32
N ARG A 5 -57.01 0.21 -9.97
CA ARG A 5 -56.49 -0.02 -11.33
C ARG A 5 -55.42 -1.12 -11.27
N ASN A 6 -55.57 -2.13 -12.11
CA ASN A 6 -54.77 -3.35 -12.15
C ASN A 6 -53.29 -3.11 -12.47
N ASN A 7 -52.46 -3.93 -11.83
CA ASN A 7 -51.02 -4.04 -11.95
C ASN A 7 -50.72 -5.21 -12.90
N GLU A 8 -50.60 -4.95 -14.21
CA GLU A 8 -50.44 -5.97 -15.25
C GLU A 8 -49.00 -6.11 -15.78
N ASN A 9 -48.03 -5.36 -15.22
CA ASN A 9 -46.65 -5.37 -15.70
C ASN A 9 -45.69 -6.28 -14.89
N SER A 10 -46.16 -6.97 -13.84
CA SER A 10 -45.27 -7.77 -12.96
C SER A 10 -45.05 -9.21 -13.40
N ASN A 11 -45.84 -9.74 -14.35
CA ASN A 11 -45.76 -11.14 -14.75
C ASN A 11 -44.92 -11.41 -16.02
N LEU A 12 -44.72 -10.42 -16.89
CA LEU A 12 -43.86 -10.58 -18.08
C LEU A 12 -42.37 -10.48 -17.73
N ASP A 13 -42.00 -9.57 -16.82
CA ASP A 13 -40.61 -9.39 -16.38
C ASP A 13 -40.11 -10.57 -15.52
N SER A 14 -41.00 -11.23 -14.77
CA SER A 14 -40.65 -12.39 -13.96
C SER A 14 -40.50 -13.68 -14.78
N PHE A 15 -41.11 -13.75 -15.96
CA PHE A 15 -40.99 -14.87 -16.88
C PHE A 15 -39.74 -14.77 -17.78
N LEU A 16 -39.40 -13.56 -18.23
CA LEU A 16 -38.18 -13.32 -19.02
C LEU A 16 -36.90 -13.39 -18.17
N GLY A 17 -36.99 -13.10 -16.86
CA GLY A 17 -35.88 -13.26 -15.92
C GLY A 17 -35.46 -14.71 -15.65
N LYS A 18 -36.31 -15.70 -15.97
CA LYS A 18 -36.05 -17.13 -15.73
C LYS A 18 -35.50 -17.89 -16.94
N LEU A 19 -35.40 -17.26 -18.11
CA LEU A 19 -34.85 -17.85 -19.34
C LEU A 19 -33.41 -17.43 -19.64
N ARG A 20 -32.72 -16.77 -18.71
CA ARG A 20 -31.27 -16.58 -18.79
C ARG A 20 -30.55 -17.79 -18.18
N PRO A 21 -29.89 -18.66 -18.98
CA PRO A 21 -29.10 -19.74 -18.43
C PRO A 21 -27.95 -19.15 -17.60
N SER A 22 -27.94 -19.44 -16.31
CA SER A 22 -27.00 -18.94 -15.31
C SER A 22 -25.60 -19.58 -15.38
N PHE A 23 -25.24 -20.21 -16.51
CA PHE A 23 -23.97 -20.94 -16.65
C PHE A 23 -22.89 -20.26 -17.49
N LEU A 24 -23.13 -19.03 -17.96
CA LEU A 24 -22.12 -18.28 -18.70
C LEU A 24 -21.59 -17.12 -17.86
N ARG A 25 -20.72 -17.44 -16.90
CA ARG A 25 -19.61 -16.51 -16.60
C ARG A 25 -18.60 -16.73 -17.73
N PRO A 26 -18.47 -15.83 -18.72
CA PRO A 26 -17.47 -16.02 -19.75
C PRO A 26 -16.10 -15.87 -19.08
N GLY A 27 -15.46 -17.01 -18.80
CA GLY A 27 -14.04 -17.02 -18.51
C GLY A 27 -13.26 -16.43 -19.69
N PRO A 28 -11.96 -16.12 -19.53
CA PRO A 28 -11.12 -15.51 -20.56
C PRO A 28 -11.12 -16.27 -21.91
N THR A 29 -11.51 -17.55 -21.91
CA THR A 29 -11.64 -18.38 -23.11
C THR A 29 -12.89 -18.06 -23.94
N ALA A 30 -14.01 -17.70 -23.31
CA ALA A 30 -15.26 -17.38 -24.01
C ALA A 30 -15.21 -15.98 -24.66
N SER A 31 -14.54 -15.02 -24.02
CA SER A 31 -14.28 -13.70 -24.61
C SER A 31 -13.32 -13.79 -25.80
N ALA A 32 -12.31 -14.67 -25.74
CA ALA A 32 -11.40 -14.92 -26.87
C ALA A 32 -12.13 -15.55 -28.06
N ALA A 33 -13.00 -16.54 -27.83
CA ALA A 33 -13.81 -17.15 -28.88
C ALA A 33 -14.78 -16.16 -29.54
N ALA A 34 -15.42 -15.28 -28.75
CA ALA A 34 -16.28 -14.23 -29.27
C ALA A 34 -15.50 -13.20 -30.12
N ALA A 35 -14.31 -12.79 -29.68
CA ALA A 35 -13.44 -11.90 -30.45
C ALA A 35 -12.97 -12.54 -31.77
N PHE A 36 -12.71 -13.85 -31.77
CA PHE A 36 -12.35 -14.59 -32.98
C PHE A 36 -13.51 -14.68 -33.98
N LEU A 37 -14.74 -14.88 -33.50
CA LEU A 37 -15.92 -14.90 -34.38
C LEU A 37 -16.27 -13.51 -34.91
N ILE A 38 -16.10 -12.47 -34.11
CA ILE A 38 -16.30 -11.07 -34.54
C ILE A 38 -15.26 -10.70 -35.60
N SER A 39 -13.99 -11.03 -35.39
CA SER A 39 -12.94 -10.78 -36.39
C SER A 39 -13.17 -11.58 -37.68
N LEU A 40 -13.63 -12.83 -37.59
CA LEU A 40 -13.99 -13.62 -38.77
C LEU A 40 -15.19 -13.03 -39.54
N PHE A 41 -16.17 -12.47 -38.83
CA PHE A 41 -17.29 -11.76 -39.44
C PHE A 41 -16.82 -10.48 -40.17
N PHE A 42 -15.90 -9.72 -39.59
CA PHE A 42 -15.32 -8.54 -40.25
C PHE A 42 -14.44 -8.88 -41.46
N ILE A 43 -13.76 -10.04 -41.47
CA ILE A 43 -12.97 -10.48 -42.64
C ILE A 43 -13.87 -10.92 -43.80
N THR A 44 -15.04 -11.50 -43.49
CA THR A 44 -15.96 -12.05 -44.50
C THR A 44 -17.00 -11.04 -45.00
N ASN A 45 -17.42 -10.09 -44.15
CA ASN A 45 -18.51 -9.16 -44.42
C ASN A 45 -18.13 -7.69 -44.18
N GLY A 46 -16.88 -7.40 -43.79
CA GLY A 46 -16.42 -6.04 -43.58
C GLY A 46 -16.01 -5.33 -44.87
N PRO A 47 -15.73 -4.01 -44.81
CA PRO A 47 -15.40 -3.19 -45.98
C PRO A 47 -14.11 -3.61 -46.72
N LEU A 48 -13.31 -4.50 -46.15
CA LEU A 48 -12.13 -5.11 -46.79
C LEU A 48 -12.48 -6.20 -47.82
N SER A 49 -13.73 -6.70 -47.81
CA SER A 49 -14.20 -7.76 -48.70
C SER A 49 -14.88 -7.21 -49.96
N ASP A 50 -15.04 -5.88 -50.09
CA ASP A 50 -15.72 -5.24 -51.22
C ASP A 50 -14.78 -5.22 -52.45
N PRO A 51 -15.07 -5.97 -53.53
CA PRO A 51 -14.22 -6.02 -54.72
C PRO A 51 -14.12 -4.68 -55.46
N LYS A 52 -14.92 -3.67 -55.09
CA LYS A 52 -14.80 -2.30 -55.59
C LYS A 52 -13.58 -1.56 -55.05
N LEU A 53 -13.14 -1.83 -53.81
CA LEU A 53 -11.91 -1.25 -53.23
C LEU A 53 -10.64 -1.95 -53.76
N ALA A 54 -10.73 -3.22 -54.15
CA ALA A 54 -9.62 -3.96 -54.77
C ALA A 54 -9.38 -3.59 -56.25
N GLY A 55 -10.34 -2.92 -56.90
CA GLY A 55 -10.22 -2.48 -58.29
C GLY A 55 -9.21 -1.36 -58.51
N GLU A 56 -8.92 -0.58 -57.47
CA GLU A 56 -8.02 0.60 -57.57
C GLU A 56 -6.53 0.24 -57.47
N LEU A 57 -6.19 -0.97 -57.02
CA LEU A 57 -4.80 -1.43 -56.88
C LEU A 57 -4.27 -2.16 -58.14
N ARG A 58 -5.11 -2.36 -59.17
CA ARG A 58 -4.69 -3.01 -60.42
C ARG A 58 -4.02 -2.06 -61.43
N GLU A 59 -3.90 -0.78 -61.13
CA GLU A 59 -3.27 0.19 -62.03
C GLU A 59 -1.75 0.31 -61.92
N PHE A 60 -1.14 -0.42 -60.98
CA PHE A 60 0.32 -0.40 -60.75
C PHE A 60 0.98 -1.69 -61.24
N GLU A 61 0.91 -1.98 -62.54
CA GLU A 61 1.78 -2.96 -63.18
C GLU A 61 3.19 -2.35 -63.39
N VAL A 62 4.22 -3.12 -63.04
CA VAL A 62 5.63 -2.71 -63.11
C VAL A 62 6.00 -2.42 -64.57
N GLY A 63 6.15 -1.14 -64.90
CA GLY A 63 6.52 -0.67 -66.25
C GLY A 63 5.63 0.43 -66.85
N ARG A 64 4.54 0.84 -66.19
CA ARG A 64 3.70 1.97 -66.62
C ARG A 64 4.10 3.26 -65.87
N VAL A 65 4.32 4.35 -66.62
CA VAL A 65 4.55 5.68 -66.04
C VAL A 65 3.22 6.19 -65.47
N SER A 66 3.19 6.57 -64.19
CA SER A 66 1.97 6.99 -63.51
C SER A 66 1.53 8.39 -63.96
N ASP A 67 0.25 8.57 -64.27
CA ASP A 67 -0.33 9.86 -64.68
C ASP A 67 -0.64 10.80 -63.49
N ARG A 68 -0.35 10.38 -62.25
CA ARG A 68 -0.61 11.18 -61.04
C ARG A 68 0.57 11.14 -60.08
N ASP A 69 1.04 12.32 -59.67
CA ASP A 69 2.04 12.45 -58.61
C ASP A 69 1.45 12.03 -57.27
N VAL A 70 2.03 10.98 -56.67
CA VAL A 70 1.71 10.54 -55.31
C VAL A 70 2.69 11.21 -54.36
N VAL A 71 2.24 12.26 -53.67
CA VAL A 71 3.01 12.90 -52.59
C VAL A 71 2.64 12.25 -51.26
N ALA A 72 3.56 11.47 -50.68
CA ALA A 72 3.42 10.92 -49.35
C ALA A 72 4.02 11.90 -48.31
N GLU A 73 3.16 12.58 -47.56
CA GLU A 73 3.58 13.48 -46.49
C GLU A 73 4.09 12.64 -45.30
N ARG A 74 5.43 12.52 -45.15
CA ARG A 74 6.04 11.88 -43.99
C ARG A 74 6.11 12.89 -42.85
N SER A 75 5.28 12.71 -41.82
CA SER A 75 5.45 13.39 -40.54
C SER A 75 6.51 12.66 -39.71
N ILE A 76 7.61 13.35 -39.39
CA ILE A 76 8.65 12.86 -38.48
C ILE A 76 8.41 13.56 -37.15
N SER A 77 7.90 12.83 -36.16
CA SER A 77 7.82 13.30 -34.78
C SER A 77 9.11 12.90 -34.04
N TYR A 78 9.91 13.88 -33.64
CA TYR A 78 11.06 13.67 -32.75
C TYR A 78 10.63 13.91 -31.30
N VAL A 79 10.81 12.91 -30.44
CA VAL A 79 10.58 13.04 -29.00
C VAL A 79 11.95 13.19 -28.35
N ASP A 80 12.17 14.32 -27.69
CA ASP A 80 13.36 14.56 -26.87
C ASP A 80 13.24 13.72 -25.58
N GLU A 81 13.96 12.61 -25.56
CA GLU A 81 13.95 11.68 -24.43
C GLU A 81 14.58 12.30 -23.18
N GLU A 82 15.63 13.12 -23.32
CA GLU A 82 16.33 13.75 -22.18
C GLU A 82 15.45 14.82 -21.52
N ALA A 83 14.84 15.70 -22.32
CA ALA A 83 13.92 16.71 -21.79
C ALA A 83 12.67 16.08 -21.15
N THR A 84 12.22 14.94 -21.68
CA THR A 84 11.09 14.19 -21.11
C THR A 84 11.47 13.51 -19.79
N GLN A 85 12.68 12.96 -19.69
CA GLN A 85 13.20 12.38 -18.45
C GLN A 85 13.35 13.43 -17.36
N LEU A 86 13.95 14.59 -17.67
CA LEU A 86 14.10 15.70 -16.72
C LEU A 86 12.75 16.19 -16.18
N ARG A 87 11.72 16.25 -17.02
CA ARG A 87 10.37 16.61 -16.59
C ARG A 87 9.76 15.56 -15.66
N ARG A 88 9.94 14.28 -15.96
CA ARG A 88 9.47 13.17 -15.11
C ARG A 88 10.15 13.20 -13.74
N GLU A 89 11.47 13.33 -13.70
CA GLU A 89 12.22 13.42 -12.43
C GLU A 89 11.80 14.64 -11.61
N ALA A 90 11.53 15.79 -12.26
CA ALA A 90 11.03 16.98 -11.58
C ALA A 90 9.63 16.77 -11.00
N GLU A 91 8.74 16.07 -11.71
CA GLU A 91 7.40 15.72 -11.22
C GLU A 91 7.44 14.68 -10.09
N GLU A 92 8.32 13.68 -10.17
CA GLU A 92 8.49 12.65 -9.15
C GLU A 92 8.97 13.23 -7.81
N ARG A 93 9.87 14.23 -7.84
CA ARG A 93 10.34 14.96 -6.64
C ARG A 93 9.25 15.78 -5.94
N LEU A 94 8.11 16.03 -6.59
CA LEU A 94 6.97 16.69 -5.96
C LEU A 94 6.10 15.72 -5.16
N VAL A 95 6.26 14.41 -5.35
CA VAL A 95 5.45 13.38 -4.69
C VAL A 95 6.15 12.96 -3.38
N PRO A 96 5.53 13.17 -2.21
CA PRO A 96 6.11 12.72 -0.95
C PRO A 96 5.97 11.20 -0.79
N ALA A 97 6.97 10.59 -0.15
CA ALA A 97 6.90 9.18 0.23
C ALA A 97 5.80 8.95 1.27
N VAL A 98 4.99 7.90 1.08
CA VAL A 98 3.85 7.58 1.95
C VAL A 98 4.23 6.51 2.96
N PHE A 99 4.24 6.86 4.25
CA PHE A 99 4.48 5.93 5.36
C PHE A 99 3.16 5.59 6.06
N ARG A 100 2.89 4.29 6.21
CA ARG A 100 1.69 3.82 6.91
C ARG A 100 2.01 3.50 8.37
N PHE A 101 1.32 4.18 9.27
CA PHE A 101 1.38 3.87 10.70
C PHE A 101 0.56 2.61 11.00
N SER A 102 1.16 1.67 11.73
CA SER A 102 0.47 0.50 12.27
C SER A 102 0.14 0.75 13.74
N ASP A 103 -1.12 1.11 14.00
CA ASP A 103 -1.66 1.21 15.36
C ASP A 103 -1.60 -0.15 16.08
N THR A 104 -1.82 -1.24 15.35
CA THR A 104 -1.73 -2.61 15.90
C THR A 104 -0.33 -2.91 16.43
N ALA A 105 0.74 -2.62 15.67
CA ALA A 105 2.10 -2.87 16.13
C ALA A 105 2.49 -2.02 17.36
N SER A 106 1.99 -0.78 17.42
CA SER A 106 2.22 0.10 18.57
C SER A 106 1.50 -0.42 19.82
N ARG A 107 0.23 -0.84 19.68
CA ARG A 107 -0.55 -1.47 20.76
C ARG A 107 0.09 -2.76 21.24
N ASP A 108 0.56 -3.60 20.34
CA ASP A 108 1.22 -4.87 20.68
C ASP A 108 2.52 -4.63 21.46
N SER A 109 3.30 -3.62 21.08
CA SER A 109 4.52 -3.22 21.78
C SER A 109 4.23 -2.72 23.20
N ILE A 110 3.21 -1.88 23.37
CA ILE A 110 2.76 -1.40 24.68
C ILE A 110 2.25 -2.58 25.54
N ALA A 111 1.46 -3.48 24.96
CA ALA A 111 0.94 -4.65 25.67
C ALA A 111 2.06 -5.60 26.10
N PHE A 112 3.06 -5.79 25.25
CA PHE A 112 4.26 -6.55 25.59
C PHE A 112 5.01 -5.95 26.79
N TYR A 113 5.25 -4.63 26.77
CA TYR A 113 5.89 -3.93 27.89
C TYR A 113 5.09 -4.06 29.19
N ARG A 114 3.76 -3.92 29.13
CA ARG A 114 2.88 -4.06 30.30
C ARG A 114 2.95 -5.45 30.92
N ARG A 115 3.03 -6.51 30.12
CA ARG A 115 3.21 -7.88 30.61
C ARG A 115 4.54 -8.02 31.36
N PHE A 116 5.62 -7.51 30.78
CA PHE A 116 6.94 -7.45 31.42
C PHE A 116 6.88 -6.70 32.77
N ALA A 117 6.33 -5.49 32.77
CA ALA A 117 6.26 -4.64 33.96
C ALA A 117 5.39 -5.26 35.06
N SER A 118 4.27 -5.89 34.68
CA SER A 118 3.38 -6.59 35.60
C SER A 118 4.09 -7.76 36.29
N LEU A 119 4.78 -8.61 35.52
CA LEU A 119 5.54 -9.74 36.07
C LEU A 119 6.64 -9.23 37.02
N ALA A 120 7.45 -8.27 36.57
CA ALA A 120 8.54 -7.71 37.37
C ALA A 120 8.03 -7.09 38.67
N ARG A 121 6.96 -6.28 38.61
CA ARG A 121 6.32 -5.70 39.79
C ARG A 121 5.82 -6.76 40.76
N SER A 122 5.17 -7.82 40.26
CA SER A 122 4.68 -8.91 41.11
C SER A 122 5.81 -9.63 41.86
N LEU A 123 6.96 -9.82 41.20
CA LEU A 123 8.14 -10.47 41.77
C LEU A 123 8.83 -9.58 42.81
N PHE A 124 8.88 -8.27 42.57
CA PHE A 124 9.41 -7.31 43.54
C PHE A 124 8.54 -7.24 44.80
N THR A 125 7.20 -7.16 44.65
CA THR A 125 6.28 -7.08 45.80
C THR A 125 6.29 -8.36 46.64
N LYS A 126 6.53 -9.53 46.03
CA LYS A 126 6.65 -10.82 46.72
C LYS A 126 7.99 -11.02 47.44
N ASN A 127 8.89 -10.04 47.44
CA ASN A 127 10.25 -10.15 47.99
C ASN A 127 11.00 -11.39 47.48
N SER A 128 10.83 -11.72 46.19
CA SER A 128 11.55 -12.83 45.55
C SER A 128 13.06 -12.59 45.56
N SER A 129 13.86 -13.66 45.60
CA SER A 129 15.32 -13.56 45.46
C SER A 129 15.71 -13.13 44.04
N ALA A 130 16.91 -12.58 43.86
CA ALA A 130 17.41 -12.17 42.54
C ALA A 130 17.44 -13.34 41.53
N GLU A 131 17.79 -14.54 42.00
CA GLU A 131 17.77 -15.74 41.15
C GLU A 131 16.36 -16.16 40.75
N ALA A 132 15.40 -16.12 41.69
CA ALA A 132 14.01 -16.42 41.39
C ALA A 132 13.42 -15.40 40.40
N PHE A 133 13.76 -14.12 40.55
CA PHE A 133 13.41 -13.07 39.60
C PHE A 133 13.97 -13.37 38.21
N LYS A 134 15.28 -13.62 38.09
CA LYS A 134 15.92 -13.93 36.80
C LYS A 134 15.29 -15.14 36.12
N LEU A 135 15.05 -16.21 36.86
CA LEU A 135 14.47 -17.44 36.33
C LEU A 135 13.04 -17.20 35.81
N ALA A 136 12.20 -16.52 36.58
CA ALA A 136 10.84 -16.19 36.17
C ALA A 136 10.82 -15.28 34.93
N MET A 137 11.71 -14.28 34.87
CA MET A 137 11.84 -13.41 33.71
C MET A 137 12.31 -14.16 32.47
N GLN A 138 13.26 -15.09 32.59
CA GLN A 138 13.74 -15.90 31.48
C GLN A 138 12.72 -16.94 31.01
N ALA A 139 11.85 -17.43 31.89
CA ALA A 139 10.78 -18.35 31.54
C ALA A 139 9.71 -17.67 30.66
N GLU A 140 9.29 -16.45 31.01
CA GLU A 140 8.29 -15.69 30.24
C GLU A 140 8.91 -15.00 29.01
N PHE A 141 10.17 -14.55 29.12
CA PHE A 141 10.86 -13.74 28.10
C PHE A 141 12.23 -14.35 27.73
N PRO A 142 12.25 -15.52 27.07
CA PRO A 142 13.49 -16.24 26.78
C PRO A 142 14.39 -15.45 25.82
N GLY A 143 15.67 -15.28 26.20
CA GLY A 143 16.71 -14.68 25.36
C GLY A 143 16.62 -13.17 25.13
N LEU A 144 15.60 -12.49 25.69
CA LEU A 144 15.37 -11.06 25.48
C LEU A 144 16.25 -10.16 26.36
N PHE A 145 16.59 -10.62 27.56
CA PHE A 145 17.36 -9.85 28.53
C PHE A 145 18.60 -10.62 28.97
N SER A 146 19.73 -9.91 29.05
CA SER A 146 20.93 -10.47 29.67
C SER A 146 20.74 -10.64 31.18
N LYS A 147 21.44 -11.60 31.78
CA LYS A 147 21.41 -11.80 33.25
C LYS A 147 21.84 -10.54 34.00
N ASP A 148 22.85 -9.84 33.50
CA ASP A 148 23.37 -8.61 34.10
C ASP A 148 22.34 -7.47 34.07
N THR A 149 21.58 -7.35 32.97
CA THR A 149 20.49 -6.36 32.87
C THR A 149 19.40 -6.63 33.91
N LEU A 150 19.02 -7.91 34.08
CA LEU A 150 18.02 -8.30 35.07
C LEU A 150 18.52 -8.09 36.51
N ASP A 151 19.79 -8.40 36.78
CA ASP A 151 20.40 -8.15 38.08
C ASP A 151 20.48 -6.64 38.40
N ALA A 152 20.84 -5.81 37.42
CA ALA A 152 20.86 -4.35 37.56
C ALA A 152 19.46 -3.79 37.88
N LEU A 153 18.44 -4.25 37.16
CA LEU A 153 17.06 -3.86 37.43
C LEU A 153 16.60 -4.30 38.82
N PHE A 154 16.90 -5.55 39.21
CA PHE A 154 16.50 -6.09 40.51
C PHE A 154 17.14 -5.34 41.68
N ARG A 155 18.44 -4.99 41.57
CA ARG A 155 19.19 -4.29 42.63
C ARG A 155 18.87 -2.79 42.72
N SER A 156 18.24 -2.22 41.71
CA SER A 156 17.93 -0.79 41.67
C SER A 156 16.92 -0.40 42.77
N PRO A 157 17.24 0.58 43.64
CA PRO A 157 16.31 1.09 44.65
C PRO A 157 15.04 1.69 44.04
N SER A 158 15.13 2.19 42.80
CA SER A 158 14.04 2.84 42.07
C SER A 158 13.38 1.93 41.02
N ARG A 159 13.59 0.61 41.10
CA ARG A 159 13.07 -0.38 40.13
C ARG A 159 11.60 -0.24 39.76
N LEU A 160 10.72 0.09 40.71
CA LEU A 160 9.29 0.30 40.41
C LEU A 160 9.06 1.55 39.57
N LYS A 161 9.76 2.66 39.89
CA LYS A 161 9.68 3.91 39.12
C LYS A 161 10.24 3.72 37.70
N PHE A 162 11.28 2.89 37.54
CA PHE A 162 11.80 2.54 36.22
C PHE A 162 10.76 1.86 35.33
N LEU A 163 9.91 0.99 35.90
CA LEU A 163 8.83 0.35 35.14
C LEU A 163 7.76 1.36 34.69
N ASP A 164 7.42 2.32 35.54
CA ASP A 164 6.43 3.35 35.17
C ASP A 164 6.99 4.34 34.15
N TYR A 165 8.24 4.75 34.33
CA TYR A 165 8.92 5.66 33.41
C TYR A 165 9.12 5.02 32.03
N GLY A 166 9.48 3.74 31.98
CA GLY A 166 9.66 3.03 30.72
C GLY A 166 8.37 2.92 29.91
N GLU A 167 7.20 2.73 30.54
CA GLU A 167 5.92 2.75 29.81
C GLU A 167 5.66 4.13 29.20
N SER A 168 5.92 5.21 29.95
CA SER A 168 5.73 6.59 29.48
C SER A 168 6.65 6.92 28.31
N VAL A 169 7.94 6.59 28.42
CA VAL A 169 8.92 6.81 27.34
C VAL A 169 8.53 6.00 26.10
N LEU A 170 8.11 4.75 26.27
CA LEU A 170 7.67 3.91 25.16
C LEU A 170 6.43 4.49 24.47
N LYS A 171 5.44 4.97 25.22
CA LYS A 171 4.25 5.64 24.65
C LYS A 171 4.62 6.89 23.88
N ILE A 172 5.41 7.79 24.48
CA ILE A 172 5.85 9.02 23.81
C ILE A 172 6.60 8.71 22.52
N THR A 173 7.45 7.67 22.53
CA THR A 173 8.21 7.25 21.35
C THR A 173 7.32 6.66 20.27
N LEU A 174 6.34 5.82 20.65
CA LEU A 174 5.43 5.18 19.71
C LEU A 174 4.36 6.13 19.16
N ASP A 175 3.93 7.12 19.94
CA ASP A 175 3.02 8.18 19.47
C ASP A 175 3.64 9.00 18.33
N GLY A 176 4.97 9.16 18.34
CA GLY A 176 5.74 9.77 17.24
C GLY A 176 5.93 8.85 16.02
N GLY A 177 5.63 7.55 16.16
CA GLY A 177 5.78 6.52 15.13
C GLY A 177 7.24 6.12 14.87
N VAL A 178 7.56 4.83 14.92
CA VAL A 178 8.88 4.31 14.52
C VAL A 178 8.78 3.70 13.13
N PHE A 179 9.51 4.27 12.16
CA PHE A 179 9.44 3.90 10.76
C PHE A 179 10.68 3.13 10.32
N SER A 180 10.47 2.10 9.50
CA SER A 180 11.54 1.44 8.76
C SER A 180 11.63 2.10 7.38
N LEU A 181 12.72 2.81 7.12
CA LEU A 181 13.01 3.35 5.80
C LEU A 181 13.58 2.22 4.92
N PRO A 182 13.06 2.00 3.69
CA PRO A 182 13.73 1.14 2.74
C PRO A 182 15.12 1.70 2.42
N LYS A 183 16.11 0.80 2.25
CA LYS A 183 17.51 1.18 1.99
C LYS A 183 17.75 1.82 0.62
N SER A 184 16.77 1.76 -0.29
CA SER A 184 16.85 2.26 -1.67
C SER A 184 15.44 2.58 -2.19
N GLY A 185 15.32 3.52 -3.11
CA GLY A 185 14.06 3.84 -3.79
C GLY A 185 13.24 4.95 -3.13
N LEU A 186 13.81 5.66 -2.15
CA LEU A 186 13.24 6.91 -1.63
C LEU A 186 13.77 8.15 -2.37
N ASP A 187 14.87 7.99 -3.09
CA ASP A 187 15.65 9.01 -3.80
C ASP A 187 14.86 9.68 -4.94
N VAL A 188 13.80 9.01 -5.41
CA VAL A 188 12.89 9.44 -6.46
C VAL A 188 11.78 10.36 -5.92
N TYR A 189 11.53 10.33 -4.61
CA TYR A 189 10.45 11.09 -3.97
C TYR A 189 10.95 12.41 -3.36
N ASN A 190 10.00 13.21 -2.88
CA ASN A 190 10.30 14.46 -2.18
C ASN A 190 11.24 14.21 -0.98
N PRO A 191 12.44 14.83 -0.95
CA PRO A 191 13.42 14.60 0.11
C PRO A 191 13.07 15.33 1.43
N ASP A 192 12.21 16.34 1.37
CA ASP A 192 11.94 17.23 2.49
C ASP A 192 10.80 16.73 3.36
N THR A 193 9.79 16.12 2.74
CA THR A 193 8.51 15.80 3.39
C THR A 193 8.05 14.37 3.11
N VAL A 194 7.43 13.78 4.12
CA VAL A 194 6.79 12.47 4.04
C VAL A 194 5.33 12.57 4.42
N GLU A 195 4.49 11.77 3.78
CA GLU A 195 3.06 11.67 4.10
C GLU A 195 2.84 10.48 5.04
N LEU A 196 2.49 10.80 6.29
CA LEU A 196 2.06 9.85 7.29
C LEU A 196 0.59 9.52 7.10
N VAL A 197 0.29 8.23 6.99
CA VAL A 197 -1.07 7.73 6.94
C VAL A 197 -1.36 6.96 8.22
N ARG A 198 -2.23 7.51 9.06
CA ARG A 198 -2.69 6.91 10.31
C ARG A 198 -4.08 6.32 10.11
N LYS A 199 -4.26 5.05 10.48
CA LYS A 199 -5.57 4.39 10.45
C LYS A 199 -6.07 4.20 11.88
N ASN A 200 -6.90 5.13 12.33
CA ASN A 200 -7.52 5.10 13.66
C ASN A 200 -9.01 4.79 13.51
N GLU A 201 -9.48 3.68 14.09
CA GLU A 201 -10.92 3.38 14.27
C GLU A 201 -11.81 3.58 13.03
N GLY A 202 -11.26 3.32 11.83
CA GLY A 202 -11.97 3.45 10.55
C GLY A 202 -11.78 4.77 9.81
N ARG A 203 -11.14 5.77 10.42
CA ARG A 203 -10.70 7.01 9.74
C ARG A 203 -9.24 6.90 9.31
N ILE A 204 -8.98 7.34 8.09
CA ILE A 204 -7.64 7.48 7.54
C ILE A 204 -7.26 8.95 7.67
N GLU A 205 -6.33 9.25 8.57
CA GLU A 205 -5.74 10.57 8.73
C GLU A 205 -4.44 10.61 7.93
N ARG A 206 -4.24 11.71 7.20
CA ARG A 206 -3.03 11.93 6.39
C ARG A 206 -2.38 13.22 6.86
N GLU A 207 -1.12 13.12 7.26
CA GLU A 207 -0.34 14.25 7.77
C GLU A 207 0.97 14.33 7.01
N ARG A 208 1.37 15.53 6.57
CA ARG A 208 2.70 15.74 5.97
C ARG A 208 3.65 16.23 7.04
N ILE A 209 4.72 15.48 7.29
CA ILE A 209 5.75 15.87 8.25
C ILE A 209 7.12 15.97 7.56
N PRO A 210 8.02 16.85 8.06
CA PRO A 210 9.40 16.88 7.61
C PRO A 210 10.12 15.56 7.89
N TYR A 211 11.00 15.15 6.99
CA TYR A 211 11.81 13.93 7.13
C TYR A 211 12.61 13.90 8.46
N SER A 212 13.07 15.07 8.91
CA SER A 212 13.81 15.24 10.17
C SER A 212 13.00 14.93 11.43
N LYS A 213 11.66 14.92 11.36
CA LYS A 213 10.79 14.59 12.49
C LYS A 213 10.40 13.10 12.52
N VAL A 214 10.75 12.34 11.49
CA VAL A 214 10.46 10.90 11.41
C VAL A 214 11.41 10.15 12.33
N VAL A 215 10.86 9.41 13.29
CA VAL A 215 11.68 8.53 14.14
C VAL A 215 11.91 7.22 13.40
N THR A 216 13.16 6.86 13.19
CA THR A 216 13.58 5.64 12.47
C THR A 216 14.35 4.74 13.41
N LEU A 217 14.51 3.45 13.08
CA LEU A 217 15.36 2.54 13.89
C LEU A 217 16.76 3.10 14.19
N GLN A 218 17.31 3.91 13.28
CA GLN A 218 18.62 4.55 13.47
C GLN A 218 18.55 5.73 14.46
N SER A 219 17.47 6.53 14.40
CA SER A 219 17.30 7.72 15.25
C SER A 219 16.52 7.48 16.55
N VAL A 220 15.97 6.29 16.77
CA VAL A 220 15.25 5.93 18.01
C VAL A 220 16.13 6.16 19.23
N ARG A 221 17.42 5.80 19.18
CA ARG A 221 18.33 5.98 20.32
C ARG A 221 18.49 7.45 20.70
N ASP A 222 18.69 8.31 19.71
CA ASP A 222 18.89 9.74 19.92
C ASP A 222 17.59 10.38 20.44
N ARG A 223 16.45 9.97 19.88
CA ARG A 223 15.13 10.43 20.33
C ARG A 223 14.80 10.02 21.76
N LEU A 224 15.16 8.79 22.16
CA LEU A 224 15.04 8.35 23.55
C LEU A 224 15.90 9.21 24.49
N GLY A 225 17.10 9.59 24.06
CA GLY A 225 17.96 10.51 24.78
C GLY A 225 17.33 11.89 24.99
N GLU A 226 16.71 12.47 23.97
CA GLU A 226 16.01 13.75 24.05
C GLU A 226 14.80 13.70 24.99
N VAL A 227 13.93 12.69 24.83
CA VAL A 227 12.76 12.50 25.68
C VAL A 227 13.17 12.31 27.14
N SER A 228 14.30 11.63 27.38
CA SER A 228 14.81 11.42 28.74
C SER A 228 15.33 12.68 29.44
N LYS A 229 15.73 13.69 28.68
CA LYS A 229 16.26 14.96 29.19
C LYS A 229 15.20 16.06 29.28
N GLY A 230 14.12 15.93 28.53
CA GLY A 230 13.05 16.94 28.42
C GLY A 230 11.83 16.73 29.32
N GLY A 231 11.80 15.66 30.11
CA GLY A 231 10.77 15.39 31.13
C GLY A 231 11.37 15.29 32.52
#